data_AF-M0JG69-F1
#
_entry.id   AF-M0JG69-F1
#
_cell.length_a   1.000
_cell.length_b   1.000
_cell.length_c   1.000
_cell.angle_alpha   90.00
_cell.angle_beta   90.00
_cell.angle_gamma   90.00
#
_symmetry.space_group_name_H-M   'P 1'
#
loop_
_entity.id
_entity.type
_entity.pdbx_description
1 polymer ?
#
loop_
_entity_poly.entity_id
_entity_poly.type
_entity_poly.pdbx_seq_one_letter_code
_entity_poly.pdbx_strand_id
1 'polypeptide(L)'
;MPIDIDSDAWSNGSSIDFIEIEIDNLFRNNLDKAFTASEITKWLLEETPQVFPQKLLASSDNAEWARLALVTSRLEKKVWYNHAEVRSIDGDLYYTSTSGGHYPIADLEDKIPRKFDELENKINNESESLKERIDHIEYRIQEEIGYL
;
A
#
# COMPACT_ATOMS: atom_id res chain seq x y z
N MET A 1 -6.60 8.86 21.92
CA MET A 1 -6.66 10.17 21.25
C MET A 1 -6.21 9.96 19.81
N PRO A 2 -6.87 10.56 18.82
CA PRO A 2 -6.37 10.54 17.44
C PRO A 2 -5.00 11.21 17.36
N ILE A 3 -4.16 10.75 16.41
CA ILE A 3 -2.86 11.36 16.09
C ILE A 3 -3.05 12.25 14.88
N ASP A 4 -2.38 13.40 14.87
CA ASP A 4 -2.33 14.31 13.72
C ASP A 4 -1.44 13.71 12.61
N ILE A 5 -1.98 13.60 11.40
CA ILE A 5 -1.27 12.99 10.25
C ILE A 5 -0.14 13.88 9.72
N ASP A 6 -0.15 15.17 10.04
CA ASP A 6 0.93 16.10 9.69
C ASP A 6 2.02 16.16 10.78
N SER A 7 1.89 15.37 11.84
CA SER A 7 2.84 15.38 12.97
C SER A 7 4.10 14.55 12.71
N ASP A 8 5.17 14.91 13.42
CA ASP A 8 6.40 14.13 13.47
C ASP A 8 6.18 12.70 13.96
N ALA A 9 5.20 12.49 14.85
CA ALA A 9 4.88 11.16 15.36
C ALA A 9 4.31 10.24 14.26
N TRP A 10 3.53 10.80 13.32
CA TRP A 10 3.03 10.08 12.15
C TRP A 10 4.15 9.86 11.13
N SER A 11 4.90 10.91 10.78
CA SER A 11 5.99 10.85 9.79
C SER A 11 7.11 9.88 10.18
N ASN A 12 7.37 9.70 11.48
CA ASN A 12 8.36 8.76 11.99
C ASN A 12 7.76 7.40 12.40
N GLY A 13 6.49 7.15 12.11
CA GLY A 13 5.83 5.87 12.37
C GLY A 13 6.38 4.75 11.48
N SER A 14 6.44 3.54 12.01
CA SER A 14 6.86 2.36 11.23
C SER A 14 5.74 1.88 10.30
N SER A 15 6.06 1.63 9.02
CA SER A 15 5.17 0.88 8.13
C SER A 15 5.14 -0.61 8.50
N ILE A 16 4.01 -1.28 8.26
CA ILE A 16 3.76 -2.70 8.56
C ILE A 16 3.93 -3.57 7.29
N ASP A 17 4.57 -3.06 6.24
CA ASP A 17 4.71 -3.77 4.95
C ASP A 17 5.54 -5.06 5.05
N PHE A 18 6.29 -5.25 6.14
CA PHE A 18 7.11 -6.44 6.37
C PHE A 18 6.29 -7.74 6.46
N ILE A 19 5.02 -7.68 6.89
CA ILE A 19 4.15 -8.87 6.91
C ILE A 19 3.98 -9.43 5.49
N GLU A 20 3.79 -8.56 4.51
CA GLU A 20 3.55 -8.97 3.12
C GLU A 20 4.79 -9.66 2.53
N ILE A 21 5.98 -9.11 2.81
CA ILE A 21 7.26 -9.66 2.38
C ILE A 21 7.50 -11.05 2.97
N GLU A 22 7.24 -11.24 4.26
CA GLU A 22 7.49 -12.52 4.91
C GLU A 22 6.47 -13.60 4.48
N ILE A 23 5.23 -13.22 4.14
CA ILE A 23 4.28 -14.14 3.49
C ILE A 23 4.82 -14.61 2.12
N ASP A 24 5.38 -13.70 1.32
CA ASP A 24 5.98 -14.07 0.03
C ASP A 24 7.20 -14.97 0.20
N ASN A 25 8.03 -14.72 1.22
CA ASN A 25 9.15 -15.59 1.56
C ASN A 25 8.66 -16.99 1.96
N LEU A 26 7.62 -17.08 2.78
CA LEU A 26 7.01 -18.34 3.19
C LEU A 26 6.54 -19.15 1.97
N PHE A 27 5.79 -18.53 1.06
CA PHE A 27 5.31 -19.20 -0.14
C PHE A 27 6.44 -19.60 -1.08
N ARG A 28 7.42 -18.72 -1.32
CA ARG A 28 8.57 -19.00 -2.19
C ARG A 28 9.39 -20.19 -1.70
N ASN A 29 9.51 -20.35 -0.39
CA ASN A 29 10.23 -21.45 0.23
C ASN A 29 9.40 -22.74 0.33
N ASN A 30 8.11 -22.71 -0.01
CA ASN A 30 7.17 -23.83 0.11
C ASN A 30 6.20 -23.88 -1.09
N LEU A 31 6.74 -23.90 -2.31
CA LEU A 31 5.96 -23.90 -3.56
C LEU A 31 5.02 -25.11 -3.71
N ASP A 32 5.27 -26.20 -2.96
CA ASP A 32 4.49 -27.43 -2.96
C ASP A 32 3.40 -27.48 -1.87
N LYS A 33 3.25 -26.41 -1.08
CA LYS A 33 2.32 -26.36 0.06
C LYS A 33 1.38 -25.16 -0.01
N ALA A 34 0.28 -25.28 0.72
CA ALA A 34 -0.64 -24.20 1.00
C ALA A 34 -0.86 -24.11 2.51
N PHE A 35 -1.16 -22.92 3.01
CA PHE A 35 -1.24 -22.63 4.44
C PHE A 35 -2.51 -21.87 4.76
N THR A 36 -3.09 -22.13 5.93
CA THR A 36 -4.17 -21.32 6.48
C THR A 36 -3.64 -19.98 7.02
N ALA A 37 -4.51 -18.98 7.15
CA ALA A 37 -4.14 -17.71 7.77
C ALA A 37 -3.60 -17.89 9.20
N SER A 38 -4.13 -18.85 9.96
CA SER A 38 -3.66 -19.20 11.31
C SER A 38 -2.25 -19.79 11.31
N GLU A 39 -1.95 -20.71 10.39
CA GLU A 39 -0.60 -21.28 10.24
C GLU A 39 0.43 -20.23 9.83
N ILE A 40 0.07 -19.35 8.89
CA ILE A 40 0.91 -18.22 8.49
C ILE A 40 1.15 -17.28 9.67
N THR A 41 0.09 -16.93 10.42
CA THR A 41 0.19 -16.06 11.59
C THR A 41 1.11 -16.64 12.65
N LYS A 42 0.99 -17.95 12.91
CA LYS A 42 1.85 -18.66 13.85
C LYS A 42 3.30 -18.67 13.39
N TRP A 43 3.55 -19.00 12.12
CA TRP A 43 4.90 -18.97 11.54
C TRP A 43 5.55 -17.59 11.65
N LEU A 44 4.81 -16.52 11.33
CA LEU A 44 5.30 -15.14 11.46
C LEU A 44 5.64 -14.78 12.91
N LEU A 45 4.88 -15.27 13.89
CA LEU A 45 5.14 -15.03 15.31
C LEU A 45 6.38 -15.78 15.80
N GLU A 46 6.62 -16.98 15.29
CA GLU A 46 7.73 -17.84 15.69
C GLU A 46 9.05 -17.46 15.00
N GLU A 47 9.03 -17.23 13.69
CA GLU A 47 10.24 -17.02 12.88
C GLU A 47 10.60 -15.53 12.69
N THR A 48 9.60 -14.66 12.59
CA THR A 48 9.81 -13.23 12.28
C THR A 48 8.91 -12.30 13.11
N PRO A 49 8.91 -12.37 14.45
CA PRO A 49 7.96 -11.64 15.30
C PRO A 49 8.00 -10.12 15.10
N GLN A 50 9.14 -9.56 14.69
CA GLN A 50 9.33 -8.13 14.45
C GLN A 50 8.40 -7.53 13.38
N VAL A 51 7.74 -8.35 12.56
CA VAL A 51 6.73 -7.87 11.60
C VAL A 51 5.47 -7.33 12.28
N PHE A 52 5.24 -7.71 13.54
CA PHE A 52 4.11 -7.23 14.33
C PHE A 52 4.51 -6.08 15.27
N PRO A 53 3.62 -5.10 15.47
CA PRO A 53 3.77 -4.13 16.55
C PRO A 53 3.98 -4.82 17.91
N GLN A 54 4.86 -4.27 18.75
CA GLN A 54 5.25 -4.91 20.01
C GLN A 54 4.06 -5.25 20.93
N LYS A 55 3.00 -4.43 20.94
CA LYS A 55 1.77 -4.71 21.70
C LYS A 55 1.07 -5.99 21.24
N LEU A 56 1.21 -6.33 19.96
CA LEU A 56 0.66 -7.53 19.36
C LEU A 56 1.57 -8.75 19.54
N LEU A 57 2.69 -8.67 20.26
CA LEU A 57 3.48 -9.84 20.64
C LEU A 57 3.01 -10.48 21.95
N ALA A 58 2.12 -9.81 22.67
CA ALA A 58 1.56 -10.33 23.91
C ALA A 58 0.68 -11.58 23.66
N SER A 59 0.71 -12.50 24.61
CA SER A 59 -0.17 -13.68 24.67
C SER A 59 -1.54 -13.31 25.23
N SER A 60 -2.31 -12.52 24.49
CA SER A 60 -3.71 -12.20 24.79
C SER A 60 -4.58 -12.45 23.58
N ASP A 61 -5.83 -12.84 23.79
CA ASP A 61 -6.79 -13.12 22.72
C ASP A 61 -6.92 -11.93 21.76
N ASN A 62 -6.99 -10.71 22.29
CA ASN A 62 -7.07 -9.49 21.47
C ASN A 62 -5.84 -9.32 20.55
N ALA A 63 -4.65 -9.65 21.05
CA ALA A 63 -3.44 -9.59 20.23
C ALA A 63 -3.44 -10.69 19.16
N GLU A 64 -3.95 -11.88 19.48
CA GLU A 64 -4.09 -12.98 18.53
C GLU A 64 -5.05 -12.65 17.39
N TRP A 65 -6.27 -12.19 17.73
CA TRP A 65 -7.24 -11.76 16.73
C TRP A 65 -6.71 -10.61 15.87
N ALA A 66 -5.99 -9.65 16.46
CA ALA A 66 -5.39 -8.56 15.71
C ALA A 66 -4.30 -9.05 14.74
N ARG A 67 -3.42 -9.97 15.15
CA ARG A 67 -2.43 -10.58 14.26
C ARG A 67 -3.11 -11.31 13.11
N LEU A 68 -4.12 -12.14 13.41
CA LEU A 68 -4.87 -12.89 12.40
C LEU A 68 -5.57 -11.95 11.41
N ALA A 69 -6.19 -10.86 11.88
CA ALA A 69 -6.83 -9.87 11.04
C ALA A 69 -5.84 -9.16 10.10
N LEU A 70 -4.65 -8.81 10.60
CA LEU A 70 -3.59 -8.21 9.78
C LEU A 70 -3.14 -9.16 8.68
N VAL A 71 -2.87 -10.43 9.02
CA VAL A 71 -2.45 -11.46 8.05
C VAL A 71 -3.55 -11.70 7.02
N THR A 72 -4.80 -11.86 7.46
CA THR A 72 -5.95 -12.09 6.57
C THR A 72 -6.13 -10.93 5.58
N SER A 73 -6.04 -9.68 6.05
CA SER A 73 -6.12 -8.50 5.18
C SER A 73 -5.04 -8.48 4.09
N ARG A 74 -3.81 -8.93 4.40
CA ARG A 74 -2.73 -9.03 3.40
C ARG A 74 -2.95 -10.19 2.43
N LEU A 75 -3.48 -11.31 2.90
CA LEU A 75 -3.83 -12.44 2.04
C LEU A 75 -4.97 -12.08 1.08
N GLU A 76 -6.03 -11.41 1.56
CA GLU A 76 -7.13 -10.91 0.72
C GLU A 76 -6.61 -9.97 -0.37
N LYS A 77 -5.75 -9.01 0.02
CA LYS A 77 -5.05 -8.11 -0.90
C LYS A 77 -4.33 -8.93 -1.98
N LYS A 78 -3.49 -9.89 -1.59
CA LYS A 78 -2.72 -10.73 -2.53
C LYS A 78 -3.59 -11.56 -3.46
N VAL A 79 -4.69 -12.13 -2.97
CA VAL A 79 -5.67 -12.85 -3.81
C VAL A 79 -6.27 -11.89 -4.83
N TRP A 80 -6.63 -10.68 -4.42
CA TRP A 80 -7.18 -9.67 -5.32
C TRP A 80 -6.21 -9.27 -6.45
N TYR A 81 -4.91 -9.15 -6.17
CA TYR A 81 -3.89 -8.88 -7.20
C TYR A 81 -3.38 -10.12 -7.94
N ASN A 82 -3.96 -11.30 -7.70
CA ASN A 82 -3.49 -12.58 -8.23
C ASN A 82 -2.03 -12.93 -7.83
N HIS A 83 -1.53 -12.41 -6.70
CA HIS A 83 -0.25 -12.78 -6.10
C HIS A 83 -0.33 -14.07 -5.26
N ALA A 84 -1.55 -14.48 -4.89
CA ALA A 84 -1.80 -15.73 -4.19
C ALA A 84 -3.04 -16.44 -4.77
N GLU A 85 -3.02 -17.77 -4.79
CA GLU A 85 -4.20 -18.59 -4.99
C GLU A 85 -4.81 -18.95 -3.63
N VAL A 86 -6.14 -19.00 -3.56
CA VAL A 86 -6.87 -19.45 -2.37
C VAL A 86 -7.85 -20.58 -2.72
N ARG A 87 -7.94 -21.60 -1.87
CA ARG A 87 -8.92 -22.68 -1.98
C ARG A 87 -9.56 -22.97 -0.63
N SER A 88 -10.85 -23.34 -0.66
CA SER A 88 -11.55 -23.84 0.52
C SER A 88 -11.45 -25.37 0.59
N ILE A 89 -10.98 -25.90 1.72
CA ILE A 89 -10.86 -27.33 2.00
C ILE A 89 -11.45 -27.56 3.40
N ASP A 90 -12.45 -28.43 3.51
CA ASP A 90 -13.13 -28.78 4.76
C ASP A 90 -13.63 -27.57 5.60
N GLY A 91 -13.92 -26.45 4.93
CA GLY A 91 -14.40 -25.21 5.56
C GLY A 91 -13.30 -24.19 5.87
N ASP A 92 -12.03 -24.57 5.77
CA ASP A 92 -10.88 -23.69 5.97
C ASP A 92 -10.36 -23.13 4.64
N LEU A 93 -9.76 -21.94 4.68
CA LEU A 93 -9.14 -21.29 3.53
C LEU A 93 -7.62 -21.52 3.54
N TYR A 94 -7.11 -22.07 2.44
CA TYR A 94 -5.70 -22.34 2.22
C TYR A 94 -5.15 -21.44 1.12
N TYR A 95 -3.98 -20.86 1.36
CA TYR A 95 -3.32 -19.90 0.49
C TYR A 95 -1.95 -20.41 0.02
N THR A 96 -1.60 -20.14 -1.22
CA THR A 96 -0.27 -20.45 -1.79
C THR A 96 0.12 -19.44 -2.87
N SER A 97 1.39 -19.43 -3.28
CA SER A 97 1.83 -18.57 -4.40
C SER A 97 1.20 -19.02 -5.71
N THR A 98 0.74 -18.07 -6.51
CA THR A 98 0.40 -18.30 -7.92
C THR A 98 1.67 -18.53 -8.74
N SER A 99 1.73 -19.63 -9.51
CA SER A 99 2.81 -19.87 -10.45
C SER A 99 2.47 -19.24 -11.80
N GLY A 100 3.09 -18.08 -12.09
CA GLY A 100 2.96 -17.38 -13.36
C GLY A 100 1.69 -16.52 -13.46
N GLY A 101 1.84 -15.20 -13.47
CA GLY A 101 0.72 -14.31 -13.69
C GLY A 101 1.18 -12.89 -13.98
N HIS A 102 0.80 -12.37 -15.14
CA HIS A 102 0.75 -10.95 -15.40
C HIS A 102 -0.31 -10.35 -14.48
N TYR A 103 -0.02 -9.23 -13.81
CA TYR A 103 -0.82 -8.68 -12.71
C TYR A 103 -1.58 -7.41 -13.17
N PRO A 104 -2.67 -7.54 -13.95
CA PRO A 104 -3.33 -6.38 -14.56
C PRO A 104 -3.87 -5.39 -13.52
N ILE A 105 -4.27 -5.84 -12.33
CA ILE A 105 -4.76 -4.96 -11.26
C ILE A 105 -3.59 -4.24 -10.55
N ALA A 106 -2.48 -4.93 -10.30
CA ALA A 106 -1.28 -4.28 -9.75
C ALA A 106 -0.71 -3.25 -10.74
N ASP A 107 -0.73 -3.58 -12.03
CA ASP A 107 -0.41 -2.66 -13.12
C ASP A 107 -1.36 -1.45 -13.16
N LEU A 108 -2.66 -1.63 -12.91
CA LEU A 108 -3.65 -0.55 -12.90
C LEU A 108 -3.49 0.36 -11.69
N GLU A 109 -3.27 -0.18 -10.50
CA GLU A 109 -3.03 0.61 -9.28
C GLU A 109 -1.73 1.38 -9.31
N ASP A 110 -0.72 0.91 -10.02
CA ASP A 110 0.52 1.63 -10.15
C ASP A 110 0.44 2.69 -11.27
N LYS A 111 -0.24 2.37 -12.38
CA LYS A 111 -0.34 3.27 -13.55
C LYS A 111 -1.38 4.38 -13.39
N ILE A 112 -2.48 4.16 -12.69
CA ILE A 112 -3.56 5.15 -12.57
C ILE A 112 -3.14 6.35 -11.70
N PRO A 113 -2.61 6.17 -10.47
CA PRO A 113 -2.16 7.28 -9.64
C PRO A 113 -1.03 8.07 -10.30
N ARG A 114 -0.02 7.39 -10.87
CA ARG A 114 1.06 8.07 -11.60
C ARG A 114 0.55 8.90 -12.78
N LYS A 115 -0.43 8.39 -13.53
CA LYS A 115 -1.05 9.17 -14.62
C LYS A 115 -1.84 10.36 -14.10
N PHE A 116 -2.47 10.25 -12.93
CA PHE A 116 -3.14 11.37 -12.28
C PHE A 116 -2.13 12.42 -11.80
N ASP A 117 -1.04 12.01 -11.16
CA ASP A 117 0.04 12.91 -10.73
C ASP A 117 0.70 13.61 -11.93
N GLU A 118 0.93 12.88 -13.04
CA GLU A 118 1.43 13.45 -14.29
C GLU A 118 0.44 14.46 -14.90
N LEU A 119 -0.87 14.18 -14.83
CA LEU A 119 -1.91 15.09 -15.31
C LEU A 119 -1.98 16.35 -14.44
N GLU A 120 -1.93 16.20 -13.13
CA GLU A 120 -1.98 17.29 -12.15
C GLU A 120 -0.77 18.22 -12.33
N ASN A 121 0.42 17.65 -12.46
CA ASN A 121 1.64 18.41 -12.76
C ASN A 121 1.54 19.16 -14.10
N LYS A 122 0.97 18.53 -15.13
CA LYS A 122 0.77 19.18 -16.43
C LYS A 122 -0.20 20.36 -16.33
N ILE A 123 -1.32 20.19 -15.62
CA ILE A 123 -2.32 21.24 -15.40
C ILE A 123 -1.71 22.41 -14.62
N ASN A 124 -0.92 22.12 -13.58
CA ASN A 124 -0.25 23.15 -12.79
C ASN A 124 0.73 23.97 -13.64
N ASN A 125 1.57 23.30 -14.44
CA ASN A 125 2.53 23.96 -15.34
C ASN A 125 1.84 24.82 -16.41
N GLU A 126 0.73 24.33 -17.00
CA GLU A 126 -0.05 25.12 -17.97
C GLU A 126 -0.71 26.34 -17.30
N SER A 127 -1.20 26.18 -16.06
CA SER A 127 -1.77 27.29 -15.29
C SER A 127 -0.73 28.34 -14.92
N GLU A 128 0.50 27.95 -14.57
CA GLU A 128 1.59 28.89 -14.30
C GLU A 128 1.98 29.65 -15.56
N SER A 129 2.16 28.95 -16.69
CA SER A 129 2.47 29.60 -17.97
C SER A 129 1.36 30.57 -18.42
N LEU A 130 0.09 30.25 -18.17
CA LEU A 130 -1.02 31.16 -18.44
C LEU A 130 -1.00 32.39 -17.54
N LYS A 131 -0.67 32.24 -16.26
CA LYS A 131 -0.51 33.39 -15.34
C LYS A 131 0.62 34.30 -15.82
N GLU A 132 1.79 33.76 -16.13
CA GLU A 132 2.91 34.55 -16.65
C GLU A 132 2.55 35.33 -17.92
N ARG A 133 1.77 34.72 -18.82
CA ARG A 133 1.30 35.38 -20.04
C ARG A 133 0.28 36.47 -19.77
N ILE A 134 -0.62 36.28 -18.81
CA ILE A 134 -1.57 37.30 -18.38
C ILE A 134 -0.82 38.46 -17.73
N ASP A 135 0.09 38.18 -16.80
CA ASP A 135 0.89 39.19 -16.11
C ASP A 135 1.70 40.02 -17.12
N HIS A 136 2.28 39.38 -18.15
CA HIS A 136 3.00 40.07 -19.22
C HIS A 136 2.08 40.97 -20.06
N ILE A 137 0.86 40.53 -20.36
CA ILE A 137 -0.13 41.33 -21.09
C ILE A 137 -0.62 42.50 -20.23
N GLU A 138 -0.89 42.26 -18.94
CA GLU A 138 -1.30 43.31 -18.00
C GLU A 138 -0.22 44.38 -17.86
N TYR A 139 1.05 43.96 -17.72
CA TYR A 139 2.18 44.88 -17.69
C TYR A 139 2.25 45.75 -18.95
N ARG A 140 2.15 45.13 -20.14
CA ARG A 140 2.15 45.84 -21.42
C ARG A 140 0.97 46.80 -21.57
N ILE A 141 -0.21 46.39 -21.11
CA ILE A 141 -1.38 47.26 -21.10
C ILE A 141 -1.08 48.46 -20.19
N GLN A 142 -0.61 48.25 -18.96
CA GLN A 142 -0.27 49.32 -18.02
C GLN A 142 0.77 50.32 -18.58
N GLU A 143 1.77 49.84 -19.34
CA GLU A 143 2.69 50.70 -20.09
C GLU A 143 1.97 51.54 -21.16
N GLU A 144 1.08 50.95 -21.96
CA GLU A 144 0.38 51.66 -23.04
C GLU A 144 -0.63 52.69 -22.55
N ILE A 145 -1.29 52.46 -21.40
CA ILE A 145 -2.21 53.43 -20.77
C ILE A 145 -1.51 54.41 -19.80
N GLY A 146 -0.18 54.37 -19.69
CA GLY A 146 0.62 55.38 -18.98
C GLY A 146 0.48 55.33 -17.45
N TYR A 147 0.24 54.15 -16.89
CA TYR A 147 0.15 53.92 -15.44
C TYR A 147 1.49 53.47 -14.81
N LEU A 148 2.53 53.29 -15.62
CA LEU A 148 3.94 53.05 -15.26
C LEU A 148 4.82 54.07 -15.99
#